data_AF-A0A9E2G319-F1
#
_entry.id   AF-A0A9E2G319-F1
#
_cell.length_a   1.000
_cell.length_b   1.000
_cell.length_c   1.000
_cell.angle_alpha   90.00
_cell.angle_beta   90.00
_cell.angle_gamma   90.00
#
_symmetry.space_group_name_H-M   'P 1'
#
loop_
_entity.id
_entity.type
_entity.pdbx_description
1 polymer ?
#
loop_
_entity_poly.entity_id
_entity_poly.type
_entity_poly.pdbx_seq_one_letter_code
_entity_poly.pdbx_strand_id
1 'polypeptide(L)'
;MFRGKNLFLPLFFFFFFFFFSLSVVPSQAADPRFEWRSFETDHFVVTFPRGYEAWAGRVGVLAEKAHDLLTLHLGWIPDGKTHLVITDYTDMANGWATAYFRRTITIFAVSPDDVSELSDFDDWLWGLILHEYTHILHMDTMSGLPKLVNRIFGQVWVPNSVQPSWVLEGMAIYSETRFSTAGRNRATYYDMILRTSALTDRLQRLDEISSAPIPYPHGSIPYLYGSRFLWYLANRYGEDNLRFMSADYGNRWFPFGVHQSARMSFGRDLDELYAEFVTDQKKQAMAVRDRVLAGGLREGKPLVSQAESTFYPVFHPTRPRELLYVGHDGHHPNSLRHLTLDGQGRVRTQRVWETNVNEAGPPAWDGDRAWLHQIEYAHRVHLRNDLFRAGPDGTTRLTEDARLAFPTLAGGRRVAVRLTNGGHELVALDARGLVTRVLLPAQARRRIYGPRLSPDGTRIAFSMTHQGQRDVWMLNPGSEWPVRVTNDSAMDVNPSWTADGRYLVFSSDRDGIYNIY
;
A
#
# COMPACT_ATOMS: atom_id res chain seq x y z
N MET A 1 26.30 -71.17 -21.33
CA MET A 1 27.25 -71.08 -22.45
C MET A 1 26.92 -69.80 -23.23
N PHE A 2 27.96 -69.04 -23.58
CA PHE A 2 28.03 -67.61 -23.96
C PHE A 2 27.00 -66.91 -24.90
N ARG A 3 27.02 -65.56 -24.78
CA ARG A 3 26.58 -64.43 -25.66
C ARG A 3 25.15 -63.89 -25.44
N GLY A 4 24.87 -62.59 -25.34
CA GLY A 4 25.66 -61.34 -25.37
C GLY A 4 24.76 -60.09 -25.53
N LYS A 5 25.25 -58.93 -25.06
CA LYS A 5 25.01 -57.54 -25.52
C LYS A 5 23.58 -56.97 -25.63
N ASN A 6 23.21 -56.04 -24.73
CA ASN A 6 23.24 -54.57 -24.94
C ASN A 6 22.35 -53.84 -23.92
N LEU A 7 22.96 -52.90 -23.19
CA LEU A 7 22.29 -51.79 -22.50
C LEU A 7 21.56 -50.92 -23.53
N PHE A 8 20.26 -50.64 -23.32
CA PHE A 8 19.61 -49.42 -23.76
C PHE A 8 18.50 -49.04 -22.77
N LEU A 9 18.54 -47.77 -22.35
CA LEU A 9 17.64 -47.06 -21.42
C LEU A 9 16.14 -47.27 -21.72
N PRO A 10 15.29 -47.17 -20.68
CA PRO A 10 14.28 -46.12 -20.74
C PRO A 10 14.14 -45.40 -19.39
N LEU A 11 14.71 -44.20 -19.31
CA LEU A 11 14.51 -43.21 -18.25
C LEU A 11 14.19 -41.87 -18.93
N PHE A 12 13.12 -41.83 -19.73
CA PHE A 12 12.75 -40.64 -20.49
C PHE A 12 11.24 -40.36 -20.55
N PHE A 13 10.41 -41.04 -19.73
CA PHE A 13 8.96 -40.92 -19.85
C PHE A 13 8.20 -40.66 -18.53
N PHE A 14 8.87 -40.12 -17.50
CA PHE A 14 8.23 -39.89 -16.20
C PHE A 14 8.28 -38.46 -15.65
N PHE A 15 8.63 -37.45 -16.45
CA PHE A 15 8.80 -36.07 -15.96
C PHE A 15 8.17 -34.99 -16.85
N PHE A 16 7.01 -35.26 -17.46
CA PHE A 16 6.26 -34.26 -18.24
C PHE A 16 4.85 -33.96 -17.71
N PHE A 17 4.47 -34.50 -16.56
CA PHE A 17 3.17 -34.26 -15.92
C PHE A 17 3.37 -33.87 -14.46
N PHE A 18 3.77 -32.62 -14.22
CA PHE A 18 3.60 -31.99 -12.92
C PHE A 18 2.96 -30.62 -13.12
N PHE A 19 1.62 -30.63 -13.02
CA PHE A 19 0.77 -29.49 -12.68
C PHE A 19 1.16 -28.12 -13.25
N PHE A 20 0.90 -27.91 -14.55
CA PHE A 20 0.30 -26.64 -14.96
C PHE A 20 -1.20 -26.73 -14.67
N SER A 21 -1.59 -26.54 -13.41
CA SER A 21 -2.86 -25.88 -13.19
C SER A 21 -2.64 -24.45 -13.67
N LEU A 22 -2.84 -24.23 -14.97
CA LEU A 22 -3.30 -22.94 -15.45
C LEU A 22 -4.58 -22.68 -14.66
N SER A 23 -4.44 -22.04 -13.50
CA SER A 23 -5.44 -21.10 -13.06
C SER A 23 -5.53 -20.13 -14.22
N VAL A 24 -6.46 -20.42 -15.14
CA VAL A 24 -6.99 -19.43 -16.05
C VAL A 24 -7.59 -18.44 -15.09
N VAL A 25 -6.79 -17.46 -14.66
CA VAL A 25 -7.32 -16.22 -14.12
C VAL A 25 -8.24 -15.79 -15.25
N PRO A 26 -9.57 -15.80 -15.04
CA PRO A 26 -10.47 -15.36 -16.09
C PRO A 26 -9.91 -14.01 -16.51
N SER A 27 -9.64 -13.83 -17.81
CA SER A 27 -9.34 -12.50 -18.29
C SER A 27 -10.50 -11.67 -17.78
N GLN A 28 -10.25 -10.75 -16.85
CA GLN A 28 -11.25 -9.76 -16.51
C GLN A 28 -11.51 -9.09 -17.84
N ALA A 29 -12.64 -9.44 -18.46
CA ALA A 29 -13.02 -8.85 -19.72
C ALA A 29 -13.06 -7.36 -19.43
N ALA A 30 -12.15 -6.61 -20.05
CA ALA A 30 -12.13 -5.18 -19.93
C ALA A 30 -13.54 -4.68 -20.22
N ASP A 31 -14.05 -3.74 -19.41
CA ASP A 31 -15.40 -3.24 -19.61
C ASP A 31 -15.52 -2.77 -21.08
N PRO A 32 -16.39 -3.39 -21.89
CA PRO A 32 -16.46 -3.10 -23.32
C PRO A 32 -16.91 -1.67 -23.61
N ARG A 33 -17.36 -0.93 -22.58
CA ARG A 33 -17.68 0.50 -22.67
C ARG A 33 -16.44 1.38 -22.75
N PHE A 34 -15.26 0.92 -22.32
CA PHE A 34 -14.04 1.71 -22.44
C PHE A 34 -13.52 1.71 -23.88
N GLU A 35 -13.40 2.89 -24.47
CA GLU A 35 -12.63 3.11 -25.69
C GLU A 35 -11.15 3.16 -25.31
N TRP A 36 -10.40 2.10 -25.62
CA TRP A 36 -8.98 2.00 -25.32
C TRP A 36 -8.12 2.67 -26.38
N ARG A 37 -7.05 3.33 -25.94
CA ARG A 37 -6.04 3.97 -26.78
C ARG A 37 -4.67 3.52 -26.33
N SER A 38 -3.71 3.57 -27.26
CA SER A 38 -2.31 3.28 -26.97
C SER A 38 -1.39 4.27 -27.65
N PHE A 39 -0.27 4.57 -27.02
CA PHE A 39 0.90 5.18 -27.66
C PHE A 39 2.16 4.43 -27.26
N GLU A 40 3.24 4.65 -28.01
CA GLU A 40 4.53 4.04 -27.73
C GLU A 40 5.55 5.09 -27.33
N THR A 41 6.45 4.71 -26.44
CA THR A 41 7.71 5.39 -26.15
C THR A 41 8.86 4.48 -26.61
N ASP A 42 10.11 4.79 -26.28
CA ASP A 42 11.26 4.00 -26.70
C ASP A 42 11.23 2.59 -26.10
N HIS A 43 10.89 2.49 -24.81
CA HIS A 43 10.92 1.22 -24.06
C HIS A 43 9.54 0.71 -23.63
N PHE A 44 8.46 1.48 -23.85
CA PHE A 44 7.13 1.12 -23.38
C PHE A 44 6.03 1.26 -24.42
N VAL A 45 4.96 0.49 -24.22
CA VAL A 45 3.66 0.69 -24.88
C VAL A 45 2.64 0.99 -23.80
N VAL A 46 2.07 2.19 -23.83
CA VAL A 46 1.14 2.69 -22.82
C VAL A 46 -0.28 2.57 -23.35
N THR A 47 -1.10 1.74 -22.70
CA THR A 47 -2.50 1.46 -23.06
C THR A 47 -3.42 1.97 -21.95
N PHE A 48 -4.42 2.77 -22.31
CA PHE A 48 -5.27 3.48 -21.34
C PHE A 48 -6.67 3.74 -21.91
N PRO A 49 -7.70 3.91 -21.06
CA PRO A 49 -9.03 4.30 -21.51
C PRO A 49 -9.08 5.79 -21.89
N ARG A 50 -9.92 6.15 -22.87
CA ARG A 50 -10.19 7.54 -23.25
C ARG A 50 -10.56 8.40 -22.03
N GLY A 51 -10.02 9.61 -21.94
CA GLY A 51 -10.18 10.51 -20.78
C GLY A 51 -9.01 10.45 -19.79
N TYR A 52 -8.04 9.55 -20.00
CA TYR A 52 -6.82 9.42 -19.21
C TYR A 52 -5.56 9.88 -19.94
N GLU A 53 -5.67 10.58 -21.07
CA GLU A 53 -4.56 11.00 -21.92
C GLU A 53 -3.45 11.73 -21.14
N ALA A 54 -3.81 12.71 -20.31
CA ALA A 54 -2.85 13.48 -19.52
C ALA A 54 -2.13 12.60 -18.48
N TRP A 55 -2.85 11.66 -17.88
CA TRP A 55 -2.29 10.74 -16.89
C TRP A 55 -1.40 9.69 -17.55
N ALA A 56 -1.82 9.14 -18.68
CA ALA A 56 -1.05 8.21 -19.50
C ALA A 56 0.24 8.84 -20.02
N GLY A 57 0.20 10.10 -20.49
CA GLY A 57 1.40 10.84 -20.87
C GLY A 57 2.40 10.97 -19.72
N ARG A 58 1.91 11.25 -18.51
CA ARG A 58 2.76 11.28 -17.31
C ARG A 58 3.33 9.90 -16.96
N VAL A 59 2.53 8.84 -17.05
CA VAL A 59 3.01 7.46 -16.86
C VAL A 59 4.14 7.13 -17.82
N GLY A 60 3.99 7.45 -19.11
CA GLY A 60 5.04 7.23 -20.11
C GLY A 60 6.34 7.96 -19.77
N VAL A 61 6.27 9.25 -19.40
CA VAL A 61 7.46 10.04 -19.02
C VAL A 61 8.14 9.47 -17.77
N LEU A 62 7.37 9.09 -16.75
CA LEU A 62 7.93 8.51 -15.54
C LEU A 62 8.51 7.11 -15.80
N ALA A 63 7.88 6.30 -16.65
CA ALA A 63 8.38 4.98 -16.99
C ALA A 63 9.73 5.03 -17.72
N GLU A 64 9.91 5.95 -18.68
CA GLU A 64 11.21 6.14 -19.34
C GLU A 64 12.29 6.59 -18.35
N LYS A 65 11.96 7.53 -17.45
CA LYS A 65 12.89 7.92 -16.39
C LYS A 65 13.24 6.74 -15.45
N ALA A 66 12.26 5.89 -15.13
CA ALA A 66 12.50 4.70 -14.33
C ALA A 66 13.36 3.68 -15.08
N HIS A 67 13.23 3.58 -16.41
CA HIS A 67 14.08 2.74 -17.25
C HIS A 67 15.55 3.11 -17.15
N ASP A 68 15.87 4.39 -17.32
CA ASP A 68 17.26 4.88 -17.25
C ASP A 68 17.92 4.56 -15.90
N LEU A 69 17.16 4.68 -14.80
CA LEU A 69 17.67 4.44 -13.45
C LEU A 69 17.74 2.95 -13.12
N LEU A 70 16.66 2.20 -13.37
CA LEU A 70 16.52 0.85 -12.86
C LEU A 70 17.29 -0.18 -13.69
N THR A 71 17.48 0.03 -14.99
CA THR A 71 18.31 -0.86 -15.80
C THR A 71 19.78 -0.82 -15.36
N LEU A 72 20.29 0.36 -14.99
CA LEU A 72 21.60 0.52 -14.35
C LEU A 72 21.61 -0.07 -12.95
N HIS A 73 20.54 0.13 -12.18
CA HIS A 73 20.40 -0.36 -10.81
C HIS A 73 20.33 -1.89 -10.70
N LEU A 74 19.73 -2.57 -11.66
CA LEU A 74 19.53 -4.01 -11.63
C LEU A 74 20.46 -4.75 -12.60
N GLY A 75 21.18 -4.02 -13.45
CA GLY A 75 22.11 -4.59 -14.43
C GLY A 75 21.41 -5.39 -15.53
N TRP A 76 20.16 -5.04 -15.86
CA TRP A 76 19.35 -5.76 -16.85
C TRP A 76 18.57 -4.80 -17.73
N ILE A 77 18.57 -5.07 -19.04
CA ILE A 77 17.79 -4.36 -20.04
C ILE A 77 16.85 -5.38 -20.71
N PRO A 78 15.52 -5.19 -20.64
CA PRO A 78 14.57 -6.10 -21.28
C PRO A 78 14.74 -6.16 -22.80
N ASP A 79 14.59 -7.37 -23.35
CA ASP A 79 14.51 -7.56 -24.78
C ASP A 79 13.09 -7.12 -25.26
N GLY A 80 12.98 -5.90 -25.79
CA GLY A 80 11.73 -5.32 -26.32
C GLY A 80 10.96 -4.44 -25.33
N LYS A 81 9.76 -3.97 -25.75
CA LYS A 81 8.98 -3.00 -24.96
C LYS A 81 8.19 -3.65 -23.83
N THR A 82 8.10 -2.95 -22.70
CA THR A 82 7.21 -3.31 -21.58
C THR A 82 5.85 -2.65 -21.76
N HIS A 83 4.77 -3.38 -21.44
CA HIS A 83 3.41 -2.88 -21.58
C HIS A 83 2.93 -2.24 -20.28
N LEU A 84 2.46 -1.01 -20.34
CA LEU A 84 1.82 -0.32 -19.23
C LEU A 84 0.32 -0.24 -19.50
N VAL A 85 -0.50 -0.89 -18.68
CA VAL A 85 -1.96 -0.92 -18.81
C VAL A 85 -2.57 -0.13 -17.66
N ILE A 86 -3.19 0.99 -18.00
CA ILE A 86 -3.85 1.88 -17.05
C ILE A 86 -5.30 1.47 -16.91
N THR A 87 -5.78 1.21 -15.69
CA THR A 87 -7.17 0.82 -15.47
C THR A 87 -7.82 1.70 -14.40
N ASP A 88 -9.15 1.87 -14.50
CA ASP A 88 -9.96 2.61 -13.53
C ASP A 88 -11.17 1.76 -13.10
N TYR A 89 -10.95 0.46 -12.93
CA TYR A 89 -12.01 -0.45 -12.51
C TYR A 89 -12.26 -0.39 -11.01
N THR A 90 -11.34 0.17 -10.22
CA THR A 90 -11.44 0.14 -8.77
C THR A 90 -11.00 1.46 -8.15
N ASP A 91 -11.66 1.81 -7.04
CA ASP A 91 -11.26 2.88 -6.14
C ASP A 91 -10.25 2.41 -5.08
N MET A 92 -9.82 1.15 -5.13
CA MET A 92 -8.68 0.64 -4.36
C MET A 92 -7.37 0.90 -5.09
N ALA A 93 -6.40 1.49 -4.41
CA ALA A 93 -5.07 1.69 -4.99
C ALA A 93 -4.31 0.37 -5.06
N ASN A 94 -3.85 0.00 -6.25
CA ASN A 94 -2.96 -1.15 -6.42
C ASN A 94 -2.24 -1.09 -7.78
N GLY A 95 -1.26 -1.96 -7.93
CA GLY A 95 -0.63 -2.28 -9.21
C GLY A 95 -0.22 -3.74 -9.21
N TRP A 96 0.08 -4.27 -10.39
CA TRP A 96 0.74 -5.56 -10.47
C TRP A 96 1.54 -5.70 -11.76
N ALA A 97 2.65 -6.42 -11.67
CA ALA A 97 3.54 -6.71 -12.78
C ALA A 97 3.60 -8.22 -13.06
N THR A 98 3.74 -8.58 -14.33
CA THR A 98 4.08 -9.94 -14.75
C THR A 98 5.12 -9.91 -15.85
N ALA A 99 6.09 -10.80 -15.72
CA ALA A 99 7.07 -11.10 -16.77
C ALA A 99 6.69 -12.37 -17.55
N TYR A 100 5.60 -13.07 -17.22
CA TYR A 100 5.19 -14.24 -18.00
C TYR A 100 4.45 -13.85 -19.28
N PHE A 101 4.77 -14.53 -20.38
CA PHE A 101 4.27 -14.36 -21.75
C PHE A 101 4.56 -12.99 -22.38
N ARG A 102 4.21 -11.92 -21.69
CA ARG A 102 4.42 -10.53 -22.08
C ARG A 102 4.64 -9.67 -20.84
N ARG A 103 5.76 -8.96 -20.80
CA ARG A 103 6.10 -7.98 -19.76
C ARG A 103 4.99 -6.93 -19.68
N THR A 104 4.20 -6.99 -18.63
CA THR A 104 3.01 -6.15 -18.45
C THR A 104 2.94 -5.65 -17.03
N ILE A 105 2.79 -4.34 -16.88
CA ILE A 105 2.49 -3.66 -15.63
C ILE A 105 1.08 -3.11 -15.75
N THR A 106 0.21 -3.47 -14.82
CA THR A 106 -1.12 -2.89 -14.69
C THR A 106 -1.10 -1.87 -13.55
N ILE A 107 -1.56 -0.66 -13.84
CA ILE A 107 -1.57 0.47 -12.89
C ILE A 107 -3.03 0.88 -12.66
N PHE A 108 -3.51 0.79 -11.42
CA PHE A 108 -4.84 1.30 -11.10
C PHE A 108 -4.75 2.82 -10.93
N ALA A 109 -5.65 3.56 -11.56
CA ALA A 109 -5.61 5.01 -11.63
C ALA A 109 -6.11 5.71 -10.34
N VAL A 110 -5.77 5.14 -9.18
CA VAL A 110 -6.21 5.59 -7.85
C VAL A 110 -5.06 5.52 -6.87
N SER A 111 -4.91 6.56 -6.05
CA SER A 111 -3.85 6.65 -5.04
C SER A 111 -4.25 6.05 -3.70
N PRO A 112 -3.29 5.53 -2.90
CA PRO A 112 -3.56 4.88 -1.62
C PRO A 112 -4.16 5.82 -0.58
N ASP A 113 -4.90 5.21 0.34
CA ASP A 113 -5.49 5.84 1.52
C ASP A 113 -4.46 6.26 2.57
N ASP A 114 -4.93 6.97 3.60
CA ASP A 114 -4.09 7.63 4.60
C ASP A 114 -3.38 6.69 5.57
N VAL A 115 -3.99 5.55 5.91
CA VAL A 115 -3.44 4.53 6.84
C VAL A 115 -2.89 3.30 6.08
N SER A 116 -2.70 3.41 4.77
CA SER A 116 -2.09 2.34 3.97
C SER A 116 -0.58 2.25 4.22
N GLU A 117 -0.01 1.05 4.12
CA GLU A 117 1.45 0.87 4.05
C GLU A 117 2.08 1.54 2.84
N LEU A 118 1.27 1.85 1.84
CA LEU A 118 1.64 2.58 0.64
C LEU A 118 1.49 4.10 0.83
N SER A 119 1.40 4.62 2.06
CA SER A 119 1.10 6.04 2.32
C SER A 119 2.32 6.97 2.38
N ASP A 120 3.53 6.40 2.49
CA ASP A 120 4.81 7.12 2.56
C ASP A 120 5.49 7.14 1.17
N PHE A 121 5.24 8.19 0.40
CA PHE A 121 5.76 8.38 -0.94
C PHE A 121 5.98 9.86 -1.25
N ASP A 122 6.89 10.14 -2.20
CA ASP A 122 7.10 11.50 -2.69
C ASP A 122 6.03 11.90 -3.71
N ASP A 123 5.94 11.08 -4.74
CA ASP A 123 4.93 11.02 -5.75
C ASP A 123 4.52 9.55 -5.89
N TRP A 124 3.31 9.22 -5.43
CA TRP A 124 2.82 7.84 -5.46
C TRP A 124 3.00 7.16 -6.82
N LEU A 125 2.79 7.90 -7.92
CA LEU A 125 2.91 7.31 -9.26
C LEU A 125 4.36 6.97 -9.59
N TRP A 126 5.31 7.78 -9.11
CA TRP A 126 6.74 7.50 -9.23
C TRP A 126 7.13 6.25 -8.43
N GLY A 127 6.72 6.19 -7.16
CA GLY A 127 6.96 5.01 -6.31
C GLY A 127 6.37 3.73 -6.90
N LEU A 128 5.13 3.79 -7.39
CA LEU A 128 4.46 2.64 -8.00
C LEU A 128 5.18 2.18 -9.29
N ILE A 129 5.56 3.10 -10.18
CA ILE A 129 6.30 2.75 -11.40
C ILE A 129 7.66 2.13 -11.05
N LEU A 130 8.39 2.69 -10.08
CA LEU A 130 9.65 2.10 -9.62
C LEU A 130 9.45 0.69 -9.06
N HIS A 131 8.42 0.49 -8.24
CA HIS A 131 8.09 -0.81 -7.64
C HIS A 131 7.77 -1.86 -8.71
N GLU A 132 6.78 -1.59 -9.56
CA GLU A 132 6.31 -2.54 -10.57
C GLU A 132 7.34 -2.77 -11.68
N TYR A 133 8.12 -1.75 -12.05
CA TYR A 133 9.16 -1.93 -13.05
C TYR A 133 10.38 -2.67 -12.49
N THR A 134 10.68 -2.53 -11.20
CA THR A 134 11.66 -3.39 -10.54
C THR A 134 11.23 -4.84 -10.59
N HIS A 135 9.95 -5.15 -10.37
CA HIS A 135 9.42 -6.50 -10.54
C HIS A 135 9.67 -7.04 -11.95
N ILE A 136 9.39 -6.25 -13.00
CA ILE A 136 9.67 -6.66 -14.39
C ILE A 136 11.16 -6.95 -14.58
N LEU A 137 12.04 -6.01 -14.23
CA LEU A 137 13.48 -6.15 -14.44
C LEU A 137 14.06 -7.31 -13.62
N HIS A 138 13.70 -7.42 -12.34
CA HIS A 138 14.16 -8.49 -11.47
C HIS A 138 13.73 -9.86 -12.00
N MET A 139 12.44 -10.03 -12.32
CA MET A 139 11.92 -11.29 -12.83
C MET A 139 12.54 -11.64 -14.19
N ASP A 140 12.69 -10.65 -15.08
CA ASP A 140 13.21 -10.83 -16.43
C ASP A 140 14.74 -11.04 -16.47
N THR A 141 15.48 -10.70 -15.42
CA THR A 141 16.93 -10.99 -15.31
C THR A 141 17.16 -12.50 -15.41
N MET A 142 17.70 -12.94 -16.55
CA MET A 142 17.98 -14.35 -16.79
C MET A 142 19.10 -14.54 -17.81
N SER A 143 19.84 -15.64 -17.67
CA SER A 143 20.89 -16.02 -18.63
C SER A 143 20.87 -17.52 -18.87
N GLY A 144 21.78 -18.01 -19.71
CA GLY A 144 21.96 -19.46 -19.94
C GLY A 144 20.72 -20.17 -20.48
N LEU A 145 20.41 -21.33 -19.90
CA LEU A 145 19.35 -22.23 -20.35
C LEU A 145 17.95 -21.61 -20.25
N PRO A 146 17.57 -20.90 -19.16
CA PRO A 146 16.32 -20.15 -19.12
C PRO A 146 16.11 -19.18 -20.30
N LYS A 147 17.14 -18.38 -20.64
CA LYS A 147 17.06 -17.45 -21.78
C LYS A 147 16.89 -18.19 -23.12
N LEU A 148 17.52 -19.35 -23.29
CA LEU A 148 17.37 -20.18 -24.49
C LEU A 148 15.95 -20.74 -24.61
N VAL A 149 15.38 -21.26 -23.52
CA VAL A 149 13.99 -21.77 -23.51
C VAL A 149 13.02 -20.66 -23.88
N ASN A 150 13.17 -19.47 -23.30
CA ASN A 150 12.28 -18.36 -23.59
C ASN A 150 12.40 -17.83 -25.03
N ARG A 151 13.57 -17.98 -25.65
CA ARG A 151 13.74 -17.66 -27.08
C ARG A 151 12.95 -18.59 -28.00
N ILE A 152 12.77 -19.86 -27.61
CA ILE A 152 12.09 -20.88 -28.43
C ILE A 152 10.57 -20.85 -28.19
N PHE A 153 10.15 -20.76 -26.93
CA PHE A 153 8.75 -20.96 -26.54
C PHE A 153 8.03 -19.65 -26.15
N GLY A 154 8.71 -18.51 -26.26
CA GLY A 154 8.26 -17.26 -25.64
C GLY A 154 8.54 -17.25 -24.14
N GLN A 155 8.23 -16.15 -23.46
CA GLN A 155 8.62 -15.91 -22.07
C GLN A 155 7.82 -16.76 -21.05
N VAL A 156 8.07 -18.07 -21.04
CA VAL A 156 7.33 -19.07 -20.24
C VAL A 156 8.08 -19.51 -18.99
N TRP A 157 9.40 -19.33 -18.95
CA TRP A 157 10.25 -19.74 -17.84
C TRP A 157 11.02 -18.56 -17.26
N VAL A 158 10.60 -18.10 -16.10
CA VAL A 158 11.11 -16.89 -15.45
C VAL A 158 11.60 -17.31 -14.07
N PRO A 159 12.87 -17.75 -13.89
CA PRO A 159 13.30 -18.33 -12.62
C PRO A 159 13.07 -17.39 -11.43
N ASN A 160 13.40 -16.11 -11.58
CA ASN A 160 13.29 -15.14 -10.50
C ASN A 160 11.85 -14.94 -9.98
N SER A 161 10.81 -15.26 -10.74
CA SER A 161 9.41 -15.07 -10.30
C SER A 161 8.91 -16.11 -9.29
N VAL A 162 9.66 -17.20 -9.03
CA VAL A 162 9.30 -18.20 -8.01
C VAL A 162 10.15 -18.11 -6.75
N GLN A 163 10.94 -17.04 -6.61
CA GLN A 163 11.62 -16.72 -5.36
C GLN A 163 10.60 -16.47 -4.23
N PRO A 164 11.02 -16.61 -2.95
CA PRO A 164 10.19 -16.19 -1.83
C PRO A 164 9.72 -14.74 -2.00
N SER A 165 8.46 -14.47 -1.63
CA SER A 165 7.82 -13.16 -1.81
C SER A 165 8.59 -12.02 -1.15
N TRP A 166 9.28 -12.27 -0.03
CA TRP A 166 10.09 -11.26 0.64
C TRP A 166 11.28 -10.79 -0.20
N VAL A 167 11.81 -11.62 -1.11
CA VAL A 167 12.87 -11.20 -2.03
C VAL A 167 12.28 -10.33 -3.14
N LEU A 168 11.17 -10.77 -3.73
CA LEU A 168 10.47 -10.04 -4.79
C LEU A 168 10.05 -8.65 -4.32
N GLU A 169 9.23 -8.58 -3.26
CA GLU A 169 8.74 -7.31 -2.72
C GLU A 169 9.86 -6.50 -2.07
N GLY A 170 10.83 -7.16 -1.45
CA GLY A 170 11.98 -6.51 -0.84
C GLY A 170 12.84 -5.75 -1.87
N MET A 171 13.12 -6.37 -3.03
CA MET A 171 13.89 -5.73 -4.11
C MET A 171 13.14 -4.52 -4.68
N ALA A 172 11.82 -4.63 -4.83
CA ALA A 172 10.98 -3.55 -5.33
C ALA A 172 10.93 -2.35 -4.37
N ILE A 173 10.74 -2.59 -3.06
CA ILE A 173 10.78 -1.53 -2.03
C ILE A 173 12.19 -0.93 -1.89
N TYR A 174 13.22 -1.77 -1.98
CA TYR A 174 14.60 -1.31 -1.94
C TYR A 174 14.85 -0.28 -3.05
N SER A 175 14.42 -0.59 -4.28
CA SER A 175 14.53 0.29 -5.44
C SER A 175 13.65 1.54 -5.32
N GLU A 176 12.41 1.40 -4.85
CA GLU A 176 11.50 2.52 -4.53
C GLU A 176 12.19 3.53 -3.62
N THR A 177 12.73 3.06 -2.50
CA THR A 177 13.38 3.90 -1.49
C THR A 177 14.69 4.48 -2.03
N ARG A 178 15.45 3.71 -2.82
CA ARG A 178 16.75 4.15 -3.35
C ARG A 178 16.65 5.36 -4.28
N PHE A 179 15.56 5.47 -5.03
CA PHE A 179 15.34 6.49 -6.07
C PHE A 179 14.19 7.47 -5.79
N SER A 180 13.72 7.53 -4.54
CA SER A 180 12.78 8.54 -4.06
C SER A 180 13.34 9.25 -2.83
N THR A 181 12.80 10.45 -2.53
CA THR A 181 13.15 11.18 -1.30
C THR A 181 12.43 10.65 -0.06
N ALA A 182 11.30 9.97 -0.27
CA ALA A 182 10.49 9.30 0.74
C ALA A 182 10.67 7.76 0.62
N GLY A 183 9.71 6.96 1.08
CA GLY A 183 9.64 5.53 0.74
C GLY A 183 9.64 4.59 1.94
N ARG A 184 9.11 3.39 1.74
CA ARG A 184 8.76 2.47 2.84
C ARG A 184 9.93 2.03 3.74
N ASN A 185 11.16 1.97 3.22
CA ASN A 185 12.34 1.69 4.06
C ASN A 185 12.81 2.89 4.92
N ARG A 186 12.25 4.08 4.70
CA ARG A 186 12.43 5.27 5.57
C ARG A 186 11.20 5.59 6.43
N ALA A 187 10.10 4.86 6.22
CA ALA A 187 8.85 5.12 6.92
C ALA A 187 8.94 4.76 8.40
N THR A 188 8.61 5.72 9.26
CA THR A 188 8.54 5.55 10.71
C THR A 188 7.46 4.56 11.14
N TYR A 189 6.45 4.33 10.29
CA TYR A 189 5.43 3.29 10.47
C TYR A 189 6.05 1.88 10.39
N TYR A 190 6.90 1.61 9.40
CA TYR A 190 7.63 0.34 9.29
C TYR A 190 8.60 0.16 10.47
N ASP A 191 9.28 1.24 10.88
CA ASP A 191 10.13 1.23 12.08
C ASP A 191 9.32 0.92 13.34
N MET A 192 8.10 1.44 13.46
CA MET A 192 7.23 1.19 14.60
C MET A 192 6.86 -0.29 14.72
N ILE A 193 6.47 -0.93 13.60
CA ILE A 193 6.09 -2.35 13.60
C ILE A 193 7.31 -3.21 13.98
N LEU A 194 8.45 -3.02 13.31
CA LEU A 194 9.67 -3.80 13.60
C LEU A 194 10.18 -3.56 15.02
N ARG A 195 10.19 -2.31 15.49
CA ARG A 195 10.58 -1.98 16.87
C ARG A 195 9.65 -2.67 17.88
N THR A 196 8.34 -2.67 17.64
CA THR A 196 7.38 -3.33 18.52
C THR A 196 7.62 -4.83 18.57
N SER A 197 7.79 -5.48 17.42
CA SER A 197 8.14 -6.90 17.34
C SER A 197 9.48 -7.20 18.03
N ALA A 198 10.49 -6.33 17.87
CA ALA A 198 11.80 -6.49 18.49
C ALA A 198 11.76 -6.38 20.02
N LEU A 199 11.05 -5.37 20.54
CA LEU A 199 10.93 -5.12 21.99
C LEU A 199 10.05 -6.16 22.70
N THR A 200 9.15 -6.83 21.96
CA THR A 200 8.27 -7.88 22.49
C THR A 200 8.76 -9.30 22.21
N ASP A 201 9.95 -9.45 21.63
CA ASP A 201 10.56 -10.73 21.23
C ASP A 201 9.68 -11.56 20.27
N ARG A 202 9.05 -10.86 19.31
CA ARG A 202 8.14 -11.41 18.28
C ARG A 202 8.62 -11.13 16.84
N LEU A 203 9.91 -10.88 16.65
CA LEU A 203 10.48 -10.79 15.31
C LEU A 203 10.31 -12.12 14.58
N GLN A 204 9.86 -12.04 13.33
CA GLN A 204 9.59 -13.22 12.51
C GLN A 204 10.88 -13.89 12.06
N ARG A 205 10.88 -15.22 12.00
CA ARG A 205 12.00 -16.02 11.48
C ARG A 205 12.00 -16.06 9.95
N LEU A 206 13.13 -16.47 9.36
CA LEU A 206 13.29 -16.54 7.91
C LEU A 206 12.28 -17.51 7.26
N ASP A 207 11.97 -18.63 7.92
CA ASP A 207 10.95 -19.59 7.46
C ASP A 207 9.52 -19.03 7.51
N GLU A 208 9.23 -18.19 8.51
CA GLU A 208 7.92 -17.54 8.67
C GLU A 208 7.69 -16.48 7.60
N ILE A 209 8.68 -15.64 7.30
CA ILE A 209 8.58 -14.61 6.25
C ILE A 209 8.65 -15.19 4.84
N SER A 210 9.16 -16.42 4.67
CA SER A 210 9.21 -17.13 3.39
C SER A 210 7.93 -17.90 3.08
N SER A 211 7.03 -18.02 4.06
CA SER A 211 5.76 -18.74 3.96
C SER A 211 4.58 -17.76 3.95
N ALA A 212 3.34 -18.26 3.89
CA ALA A 212 2.13 -17.45 4.08
C ALA A 212 2.05 -16.98 5.55
N PRO A 213 2.33 -15.69 5.86
CA PRO A 213 2.45 -15.24 7.24
C PRO A 213 1.07 -15.13 7.90
N ILE A 214 0.91 -15.72 9.07
CA ILE A 214 -0.30 -15.62 9.92
C ILE A 214 -0.19 -14.51 10.98
N PRO A 215 0.99 -14.22 11.56
CA PRO A 215 1.09 -13.14 12.55
C PRO A 215 0.90 -11.77 11.91
N TYR A 216 0.35 -10.81 12.66
CA TYR A 216 0.33 -9.39 12.29
C TYR A 216 1.74 -8.91 11.88
N PRO A 217 1.89 -8.12 10.80
CA PRO A 217 0.85 -7.53 9.95
C PRO A 217 0.42 -8.39 8.73
N HIS A 218 0.41 -9.72 8.83
CA HIS A 218 -0.07 -10.65 7.80
C HIS A 218 0.65 -10.50 6.46
N GLY A 219 -0.08 -10.23 5.37
CA GLY A 219 0.42 -10.14 4.00
C GLY A 219 1.46 -9.03 3.79
N SER A 220 1.64 -8.15 4.76
CA SER A 220 2.65 -7.10 4.76
C SER A 220 4.04 -7.56 5.21
N ILE A 221 4.14 -8.74 5.85
CA ILE A 221 5.42 -9.27 6.35
C ILE A 221 6.50 -9.38 5.26
N PRO A 222 6.23 -9.91 4.05
CA PRO A 222 7.22 -10.00 2.98
C PRO A 222 7.75 -8.63 2.56
N TYR A 223 6.87 -7.63 2.51
CA TYR A 223 7.21 -6.24 2.20
C TYR A 223 8.10 -5.65 3.31
N LEU A 224 7.65 -5.71 4.57
CA LEU A 224 8.34 -5.12 5.71
C LEU A 224 9.70 -5.78 5.99
N TYR A 225 9.72 -7.09 6.19
CA TYR A 225 10.95 -7.80 6.57
C TYR A 225 11.89 -7.97 5.38
N GLY A 226 11.34 -8.29 4.19
CA GLY A 226 12.14 -8.48 2.98
C GLY A 226 12.87 -7.20 2.59
N SER A 227 12.16 -6.07 2.55
CA SER A 227 12.78 -4.78 2.20
C SER A 227 13.84 -4.34 3.19
N ARG A 228 13.61 -4.53 4.49
CA ARG A 228 14.54 -4.14 5.55
C ARG A 228 15.76 -5.05 5.61
N PHE A 229 15.57 -6.34 5.37
CA PHE A 229 16.67 -7.28 5.32
C PHE A 229 17.55 -7.06 4.08
N LEU A 230 16.97 -6.88 2.89
CA LEU A 230 17.74 -6.57 1.69
C LEU A 230 18.43 -5.21 1.78
N TRP A 231 17.79 -4.20 2.40
CA TRP A 231 18.43 -2.91 2.71
C TRP A 231 19.63 -3.06 3.65
N TYR A 232 19.50 -3.89 4.69
CA TYR A 232 20.61 -4.24 5.58
C TYR A 232 21.75 -4.90 4.82
N LEU A 233 21.46 -5.86 3.93
CA LEU A 233 22.46 -6.53 3.12
C LEU A 233 23.17 -5.56 2.16
N ALA A 234 22.41 -4.73 1.45
CA ALA A 234 22.96 -3.72 0.53
C ALA A 234 23.94 -2.77 1.22
N ASN A 235 23.56 -2.26 2.39
CA ASN A 235 24.38 -1.29 3.12
C ASN A 235 25.63 -1.91 3.74
N ARG A 236 25.57 -3.18 4.15
CA ARG A 236 26.68 -3.85 4.84
C ARG A 236 27.63 -4.59 3.90
N TYR A 237 27.10 -5.14 2.81
CA TYR A 237 27.84 -5.99 1.89
C TYR A 237 27.95 -5.39 0.48
N GLY A 238 27.21 -4.32 0.16
CA GLY A 238 27.23 -3.66 -1.14
C GLY A 238 26.07 -4.06 -2.04
N GLU A 239 25.57 -3.08 -2.80
CA GLU A 239 24.43 -3.20 -3.72
C GLU A 239 24.71 -4.20 -4.87
N ASP A 240 25.95 -4.27 -5.35
CA ASP A 240 26.33 -5.19 -6.44
C ASP A 240 26.13 -6.67 -6.07
N ASN A 241 26.20 -7.02 -4.79
CA ASN A 241 25.92 -8.38 -4.33
C ASN A 241 24.44 -8.73 -4.43
N LEU A 242 23.52 -7.77 -4.30
CA LEU A 242 22.09 -8.02 -4.56
C LEU A 242 21.84 -8.24 -6.06
N ARG A 243 22.49 -7.45 -6.92
CA ARG A 243 22.43 -7.64 -8.38
C ARG A 243 22.94 -9.02 -8.77
N PHE A 244 24.09 -9.42 -8.21
CA PHE A 244 24.67 -10.73 -8.45
C PHE A 244 23.74 -11.86 -7.96
N MET A 245 23.12 -11.72 -6.79
CA MET A 245 22.16 -12.70 -6.28
C MET A 245 21.00 -12.94 -7.26
N SER A 246 20.45 -11.85 -7.82
CA SER A 246 19.39 -11.92 -8.83
C SER A 246 19.86 -12.57 -10.13
N ALA A 247 21.06 -12.20 -10.61
CA ALA A 247 21.63 -12.75 -11.84
C ALA A 247 21.98 -14.25 -11.72
N ASP A 248 22.56 -14.67 -10.59
CA ASP A 248 22.84 -16.08 -10.31
C ASP A 248 21.55 -16.90 -10.26
N TYR A 249 20.54 -16.41 -9.53
CA TYR A 249 19.26 -17.10 -9.43
C TYR A 249 18.56 -17.21 -10.79
N GLY A 250 18.58 -16.14 -11.60
CA GLY A 250 18.04 -16.10 -12.95
C GLY A 250 18.71 -17.04 -13.96
N ASN A 251 19.93 -17.53 -13.67
CA ASN A 251 20.64 -18.49 -14.51
C ASN A 251 20.32 -19.96 -14.16
N ARG A 252 19.62 -20.20 -13.04
CA ARG A 252 19.40 -21.57 -12.54
C ARG A 252 18.27 -22.27 -13.28
N TRP A 253 18.49 -23.54 -13.59
CA TRP A 253 17.45 -24.41 -14.12
C TRP A 253 16.43 -24.81 -13.03
N PHE A 254 16.90 -25.08 -11.81
CA PHE A 254 16.04 -25.39 -10.67
C PHE A 254 15.97 -24.16 -9.73
N PRO A 255 14.83 -23.49 -9.65
CA PRO A 255 14.70 -22.21 -8.97
C PRO A 255 14.28 -22.41 -7.50
N PHE A 256 15.11 -23.14 -6.75
CA PHE A 256 14.93 -23.34 -5.31
C PHE A 256 16.22 -23.07 -4.54
N GLY A 257 17.11 -22.26 -5.14
CA GLY A 257 18.49 -22.05 -4.69
C GLY A 257 18.76 -20.70 -4.04
N VAL A 258 17.78 -20.08 -3.35
CA VAL A 258 17.96 -18.73 -2.77
C VAL A 258 19.09 -18.69 -1.74
N HIS A 259 19.20 -19.69 -0.85
CA HIS A 259 20.32 -19.82 0.09
C HIS A 259 21.67 -19.94 -0.63
N GLN A 260 21.72 -20.71 -1.72
CA GLN A 260 22.95 -20.88 -2.48
C GLN A 260 23.34 -19.59 -3.21
N SER A 261 22.37 -18.89 -3.78
CA SER A 261 22.59 -17.60 -4.47
C SER A 261 23.08 -16.56 -3.46
N ALA A 262 22.46 -16.49 -2.28
CA ALA A 262 22.91 -15.64 -1.19
C ALA A 262 24.33 -15.99 -0.73
N ARG A 263 24.66 -17.28 -0.58
CA ARG A 263 26.02 -17.70 -0.20
C ARG A 263 27.07 -17.34 -1.24
N MET A 264 26.74 -17.45 -2.53
CA MET A 264 27.65 -17.03 -3.61
C MET A 264 27.82 -15.50 -3.65
N SER A 265 26.77 -14.75 -3.29
CA SER A 265 26.76 -13.28 -3.33
C SER A 265 27.46 -12.65 -2.13
N PHE A 266 27.16 -13.15 -0.93
CA PHE A 266 27.60 -12.55 0.34
C PHE A 266 28.73 -13.34 1.02
N GLY A 267 29.11 -14.50 0.48
CA GLY A 267 30.11 -15.39 1.06
C GLY A 267 29.66 -16.09 2.35
N ARG A 268 28.37 -16.02 2.70
CA ARG A 268 27.81 -16.48 3.99
C ARG A 268 26.44 -17.10 3.83
N ASP A 269 26.07 -17.97 4.77
CA ASP A 269 24.76 -18.60 4.77
C ASP A 269 23.66 -17.58 5.12
N LEU A 270 22.53 -17.70 4.42
CA LEU A 270 21.40 -16.77 4.52
C LEU A 270 20.81 -16.70 5.94
N ASP A 271 20.76 -17.84 6.63
CA ASP A 271 20.27 -17.93 8.01
C ASP A 271 21.17 -17.15 8.99
N GLU A 272 22.49 -17.17 8.79
CA GLU A 272 23.42 -16.39 9.61
C GLU A 272 23.24 -14.88 9.37
N LEU A 273 23.12 -14.48 8.10
CA LEU A 273 22.88 -13.10 7.72
C LEU A 273 21.58 -12.58 8.32
N TYR A 274 20.53 -13.40 8.30
CA TYR A 274 19.23 -13.04 8.87
C TYR A 274 19.27 -12.97 10.40
N ALA A 275 19.96 -13.89 11.08
CA ALA A 275 20.14 -13.85 12.53
C ALA A 275 20.89 -12.59 13.00
N GLU A 276 21.88 -12.13 12.23
CA GLU A 276 22.57 -10.87 12.49
C GLU A 276 21.64 -9.67 12.29
N PHE A 277 20.85 -9.68 11.20
CA PHE A 277 19.83 -8.65 10.97
C PHE A 277 18.85 -8.57 12.15
N VAL A 278 18.31 -9.69 12.63
CA VAL A 278 17.42 -9.75 13.80
C VAL A 278 18.10 -9.17 15.05
N THR A 279 19.37 -9.48 15.26
CA THR A 279 20.16 -8.95 16.40
C THR A 279 20.32 -7.43 16.31
N ASP A 280 20.62 -6.93 15.11
CA ASP A 280 20.75 -5.50 14.84
C ASP A 280 19.41 -4.77 15.04
N GLN A 281 18.29 -5.33 14.56
CA GLN A 281 16.95 -4.78 14.78
C GLN A 281 16.62 -4.66 16.28
N LYS A 282 16.95 -5.68 17.09
CA LYS A 282 16.78 -5.62 18.55
C LYS A 282 17.61 -4.50 19.17
N LYS A 283 18.87 -4.35 18.75
CA LYS A 283 19.76 -3.28 19.25
C LYS A 283 19.22 -1.89 18.91
N GLN A 284 18.79 -1.66 17.66
CA GLN A 284 18.22 -0.39 17.22
C GLN A 284 16.92 -0.07 18.00
N ALA A 285 16.06 -1.07 18.16
CA ALA A 285 14.81 -0.92 18.92
C ALA A 285 15.03 -0.51 20.38
N MET A 286 16.01 -1.12 21.05
CA MET A 286 16.39 -0.75 22.43
C MET A 286 16.93 0.68 22.50
N ALA A 287 17.77 1.11 21.56
CA ALA A 287 18.30 2.47 21.53
C ALA A 287 17.19 3.53 21.39
N VAL A 288 16.19 3.27 20.54
CA VAL A 288 15.03 4.17 20.41
C VAL A 288 14.19 4.18 21.69
N ARG A 289 13.93 3.02 22.29
CA ARG A 289 13.21 2.92 23.58
C ARG A 289 13.91 3.75 24.65
N ASP A 290 15.21 3.60 24.81
CA ASP A 290 15.97 4.27 25.88
C ASP A 290 15.97 5.78 25.68
N ARG A 291 16.07 6.26 24.42
CA ARG A 291 15.93 7.67 24.05
C ARG A 291 14.55 8.22 24.44
N VAL A 292 13.47 7.48 24.15
CA VAL A 292 12.09 7.89 24.46
C VAL A 292 11.87 7.96 25.96
N LEU A 293 12.32 6.95 26.71
CA LEU A 293 12.22 6.92 28.16
C LEU A 293 12.98 8.09 28.81
N ALA A 294 14.15 8.43 28.29
CA ALA A 294 14.92 9.58 28.74
C ALA A 294 14.24 10.94 28.47
N GLY A 295 13.45 11.04 27.39
CA GLY A 295 12.70 12.25 27.02
C GLY A 295 11.42 12.49 27.84
N GLY A 296 10.99 11.50 28.63
CA GLY A 296 9.74 11.54 29.37
C GLY A 296 8.59 10.96 28.55
N LEU A 297 7.98 9.89 29.06
CA LEU A 297 6.87 9.20 28.42
C LEU A 297 5.53 9.64 29.02
N ARG A 298 4.60 10.09 28.17
CA ARG A 298 3.22 10.34 28.56
C ARG A 298 2.31 9.38 27.83
N GLU A 299 1.76 8.41 28.55
CA GLU A 299 0.89 7.38 27.98
C GLU A 299 -0.59 7.71 28.20
N GLY A 300 -1.40 7.38 27.20
CA GLY A 300 -2.85 7.34 27.35
C GLY A 300 -3.31 6.07 28.06
N LYS A 301 -4.58 6.05 28.47
CA LYS A 301 -5.24 4.81 28.92
C LYS A 301 -5.85 4.11 27.70
N PRO A 302 -5.47 2.87 27.37
CA PRO A 302 -6.13 2.11 26.32
C PRO A 302 -7.62 1.96 26.62
N LEU A 303 -8.47 2.32 25.65
CA LEU A 303 -9.93 2.16 25.76
C LEU A 303 -10.40 0.82 25.19
N VAL A 304 -9.68 0.26 24.22
CA VAL A 304 -9.99 -1.02 23.57
C VAL A 304 -8.73 -1.86 23.52
N SER A 305 -8.85 -3.14 23.89
CA SER A 305 -7.71 -4.09 23.95
C SER A 305 -7.97 -5.42 23.22
N GLN A 306 -9.17 -5.63 22.67
CA GLN A 306 -9.58 -6.89 22.04
C GLN A 306 -9.68 -6.79 20.51
N ALA A 307 -8.92 -5.90 19.88
CA ALA A 307 -8.91 -5.72 18.43
C ALA A 307 -7.48 -5.90 17.91
N GLU A 308 -7.37 -6.46 16.71
CA GLU A 308 -6.10 -6.48 15.96
C GLU A 308 -5.78 -5.09 15.41
N SER A 309 -6.80 -4.33 15.00
CA SER A 309 -6.62 -2.96 14.55
C SER A 309 -7.83 -2.09 14.88
N THR A 310 -7.57 -0.84 15.27
CA THR A 310 -8.60 0.17 15.53
C THR A 310 -8.22 1.47 14.83
N PHE A 311 -9.13 1.99 14.01
CA PHE A 311 -8.88 3.16 13.18
C PHE A 311 -9.94 4.25 13.39
N TYR A 312 -9.53 5.49 13.11
CA TYR A 312 -10.36 6.67 13.00
C TYR A 312 -11.37 6.88 14.15
N PRO A 313 -10.91 7.05 15.40
CA PRO A 313 -11.80 7.41 16.49
C PRO A 313 -12.41 8.81 16.26
N VAL A 314 -13.73 8.92 16.40
CA VAL A 314 -14.49 10.18 16.27
C VAL A 314 -15.45 10.32 17.44
N PHE A 315 -15.17 11.28 18.34
CA PHE A 315 -16.03 11.61 19.46
C PHE A 315 -17.37 12.18 19.00
N HIS A 316 -18.43 11.87 19.74
CA HIS A 316 -19.73 12.46 19.48
C HIS A 316 -19.72 13.97 19.80
N PRO A 317 -20.26 14.84 18.93
CA PRO A 317 -20.12 16.30 19.05
C PRO A 317 -20.72 16.88 20.34
N THR A 318 -21.80 16.28 20.87
CA THR A 318 -22.47 16.76 22.09
C THR A 318 -22.44 15.75 23.26
N ARG A 319 -21.85 14.57 23.05
CA ARG A 319 -21.86 13.46 24.03
C ARG A 319 -20.42 12.98 24.23
N PRO A 320 -19.60 13.70 25.00
CA PRO A 320 -18.15 13.51 25.04
C PRO A 320 -17.69 12.15 25.59
N ARG A 321 -18.61 11.36 26.13
CA ARG A 321 -18.38 9.98 26.60
C ARG A 321 -18.75 8.92 25.56
N GLU A 322 -19.05 9.34 24.33
CA GLU A 322 -19.34 8.46 23.22
C GLU A 322 -18.35 8.71 22.07
N LEU A 323 -17.90 7.63 21.43
CA LEU A 323 -17.09 7.71 20.22
C LEU A 323 -17.45 6.59 19.24
N LEU A 324 -17.30 6.89 17.94
CA LEU A 324 -17.26 5.88 16.88
C LEU A 324 -15.82 5.56 16.53
N TYR A 325 -15.57 4.33 16.09
CA TYR A 325 -14.30 3.93 15.50
C TYR A 325 -14.52 2.73 14.58
N VAL A 326 -13.58 2.46 13.70
CA VAL A 326 -13.57 1.24 12.89
C VAL A 326 -12.67 0.21 13.57
N GLY A 327 -13.16 -1.02 13.73
CA GLY A 327 -12.41 -2.10 14.37
C GLY A 327 -12.34 -3.36 13.53
N HIS A 328 -11.18 -4.02 13.60
CA HIS A 328 -10.88 -5.35 13.05
C HIS A 328 -10.32 -6.24 14.15
N ASP A 329 -10.75 -7.50 14.21
CA ASP A 329 -10.35 -8.48 15.22
C ASP A 329 -9.61 -9.69 14.64
N GLY A 330 -9.23 -9.65 13.36
CA GLY A 330 -8.54 -10.76 12.67
C GLY A 330 -9.46 -11.91 12.24
N HIS A 331 -10.72 -11.92 12.70
CA HIS A 331 -11.66 -13.02 12.46
C HIS A 331 -12.94 -12.57 11.74
N HIS A 332 -13.27 -11.29 11.81
CA HIS A 332 -14.43 -10.68 11.17
C HIS A 332 -14.02 -9.51 10.27
N PRO A 333 -14.83 -9.18 9.25
CA PRO A 333 -14.64 -7.97 8.45
C PRO A 333 -14.58 -6.72 9.34
N ASN A 334 -13.86 -5.70 8.85
CA ASN A 334 -13.85 -4.36 9.44
C ASN A 334 -15.29 -3.91 9.74
N SER A 335 -15.51 -3.30 10.90
CA SER A 335 -16.86 -2.90 11.30
C SER A 335 -16.86 -1.60 12.08
N LEU A 336 -17.92 -0.83 11.89
CA LEU A 336 -18.18 0.37 12.67
C LEU A 336 -18.59 -0.03 14.10
N ARG A 337 -17.87 0.52 15.07
CA ARG A 337 -18.03 0.27 16.51
C ARG A 337 -18.42 1.56 17.21
N HIS A 338 -19.32 1.45 18.18
CA HIS A 338 -19.72 2.54 19.07
C HIS A 338 -19.27 2.19 20.47
N LEU A 339 -18.55 3.11 21.07
CA LEU A 339 -17.99 2.98 22.40
C LEU A 339 -18.62 4.03 23.30
N THR A 340 -19.11 3.59 24.46
CA THR A 340 -19.62 4.44 25.52
C THR A 340 -18.76 4.29 26.78
N LEU A 341 -18.47 5.42 27.42
CA LEU A 341 -17.75 5.52 28.69
C LEU A 341 -18.75 5.80 29.81
N ASP A 342 -18.79 4.95 30.83
CA ASP A 342 -19.61 5.24 32.01
C ASP A 342 -18.97 6.30 32.93
N GLY A 343 -19.68 6.71 33.99
CA GLY A 343 -19.18 7.68 34.96
C GLY A 343 -17.98 7.22 35.79
N GLN A 344 -17.62 5.94 35.72
CA GLN A 344 -16.49 5.31 36.40
C GLN A 344 -15.36 4.98 35.42
N GLY A 345 -15.49 5.35 34.13
CA GLY A 345 -14.50 5.10 33.08
C GLY A 345 -14.46 3.64 32.61
N ARG A 346 -15.51 2.85 32.83
CA ARG A 346 -15.68 1.52 32.20
C ARG A 346 -16.14 1.72 30.77
N VAL A 347 -15.58 0.91 29.90
CA VAL A 347 -15.81 0.96 28.46
C VAL A 347 -16.86 -0.09 28.11
N ARG A 348 -17.89 0.31 27.37
CA ARG A 348 -18.80 -0.61 26.68
C ARG A 348 -18.68 -0.38 25.18
N THR A 349 -18.29 -1.43 24.47
CA THR A 349 -18.22 -1.44 23.00
C THR A 349 -19.34 -2.27 22.43
N GLN A 350 -20.04 -1.74 21.44
CA GLN A 350 -21.01 -2.50 20.65
C GLN A 350 -20.61 -2.46 19.18
N ARG A 351 -20.72 -3.61 18.50
CA ARG A 351 -20.74 -3.64 17.04
C ARG A 351 -22.06 -3.01 16.64
N VAL A 352 -21.97 -1.86 15.99
CA VAL A 352 -23.20 -1.11 15.70
C VAL A 352 -23.80 -1.65 14.41
N TRP A 353 -22.96 -1.85 13.39
CA TRP A 353 -23.40 -2.23 12.06
C TRP A 353 -22.41 -3.18 11.39
N GLU A 354 -22.93 -4.26 10.80
CA GLU A 354 -22.18 -5.14 9.91
C GLU A 354 -22.04 -4.44 8.57
N THR A 355 -20.98 -3.66 8.44
CA THR A 355 -20.58 -3.03 7.17
C THR A 355 -19.40 -3.83 6.64
N ASN A 356 -19.40 -4.24 5.37
CA ASN A 356 -18.24 -4.91 4.75
C ASN A 356 -17.22 -3.85 4.35
N VAL A 357 -16.54 -3.24 5.33
CA VAL A 357 -15.65 -2.11 5.04
C VAL A 357 -14.27 -2.59 4.59
N ASN A 358 -14.11 -2.96 3.32
CA ASN A 358 -12.81 -3.42 2.82
C ASN A 358 -11.73 -2.32 2.92
N GLU A 359 -12.11 -1.06 2.70
CA GLU A 359 -11.32 0.14 2.97
C GLU A 359 -12.20 1.08 3.79
N ALA A 360 -11.88 1.28 5.07
CA ALA A 360 -12.64 2.13 5.94
C ALA A 360 -11.92 3.46 6.12
N GLY A 361 -12.68 4.55 6.08
CA GLY A 361 -12.22 5.83 6.58
C GLY A 361 -12.98 6.26 7.83
N PRO A 362 -12.67 7.46 8.35
CA PRO A 362 -13.38 8.09 9.44
C PRO A 362 -14.89 8.13 9.22
N PRO A 363 -15.68 7.60 10.19
CA PRO A 363 -17.11 7.82 10.21
C PRO A 363 -17.42 9.27 10.59
N ALA A 364 -18.62 9.74 10.26
CA ALA A 364 -19.08 11.06 10.64
C ALA A 364 -20.47 10.99 11.27
N TRP A 365 -20.60 11.53 12.48
CA TRP A 365 -21.86 11.55 13.23
C TRP A 365 -22.96 12.36 12.50
N ASP A 366 -24.17 11.79 12.48
CA ASP A 366 -25.41 12.40 11.99
C ASP A 366 -26.53 12.10 13.00
N GLY A 367 -26.49 12.78 14.15
CA GLY A 367 -27.36 12.45 15.29
C GLY A 367 -27.00 11.10 15.91
N ASP A 368 -27.96 10.17 15.95
CA ASP A 368 -27.76 8.77 16.38
C ASP A 368 -27.33 7.84 15.23
N ARG A 369 -27.04 8.41 14.07
CA ARG A 369 -26.56 7.70 12.87
C ARG A 369 -25.13 8.12 12.55
N ALA A 370 -24.53 7.41 11.62
CA ALA A 370 -23.21 7.72 11.10
C ALA A 370 -23.19 7.64 9.58
N TRP A 371 -22.49 8.57 8.95
CA TRP A 371 -22.08 8.47 7.55
C TRP A 371 -20.73 7.76 7.49
N LEU A 372 -20.59 6.85 6.54
CA LEU A 372 -19.34 6.16 6.22
C LEU A 372 -19.21 6.03 4.71
N HIS A 373 -18.04 5.62 4.25
CA HIS A 373 -17.85 5.17 2.87
C HIS A 373 -17.52 3.68 2.86
N GLN A 374 -17.86 3.04 1.74
CA GLN A 374 -17.51 1.65 1.47
C GLN A 374 -17.37 1.47 -0.03
N ILE A 375 -16.48 0.57 -0.43
CA ILE A 375 -16.34 0.12 -1.81
C ILE A 375 -17.42 -0.89 -2.15
N GLU A 376 -18.15 -0.63 -3.24
CA GLU A 376 -19.21 -1.48 -3.75
C GLU A 376 -19.04 -1.80 -5.23
N TYR A 377 -19.64 -2.92 -5.65
CA TYR A 377 -19.74 -3.21 -7.07
C TYR A 377 -20.62 -2.17 -7.79
N ALA A 378 -20.07 -1.58 -8.85
CA ALA A 378 -20.78 -0.76 -9.81
C ALA A 378 -20.67 -1.41 -11.19
N HIS A 379 -21.77 -1.44 -11.95
CA HIS A 379 -21.82 -2.01 -13.31
C HIS A 379 -21.19 -3.41 -13.46
N ARG A 380 -21.30 -4.26 -12.42
CA ARG A 380 -20.78 -5.65 -12.32
C ARG A 380 -19.25 -5.82 -12.28
N VAL A 381 -18.47 -4.91 -12.84
CA VAL A 381 -17.00 -5.05 -12.98
C VAL A 381 -16.22 -3.93 -12.31
N HIS A 382 -16.88 -2.84 -11.87
CA HIS A 382 -16.22 -1.75 -11.16
C HIS A 382 -16.39 -1.89 -9.65
N LEU A 383 -15.41 -1.41 -8.90
CA LEU A 383 -15.42 -1.29 -7.45
C LEU A 383 -15.29 0.19 -7.10
N ARG A 384 -16.34 0.79 -6.55
CA ARG A 384 -16.44 2.25 -6.40
C ARG A 384 -16.78 2.64 -4.98
N ASN A 385 -16.17 3.72 -4.51
CA ASN A 385 -16.46 4.29 -3.20
C ASN A 385 -17.82 4.99 -3.22
N ASP A 386 -18.69 4.59 -2.30
CA ASP A 386 -20.00 5.19 -2.12
C ASP A 386 -20.28 5.50 -0.65
N LEU A 387 -21.15 6.48 -0.42
CA LEU A 387 -21.55 6.88 0.90
C LEU A 387 -22.72 6.04 1.40
N PHE A 388 -22.66 5.71 2.68
CA PHE A 388 -23.70 4.99 3.39
C PHE A 388 -24.06 5.75 4.66
N ARG A 389 -25.31 5.60 5.08
CA ARG A 389 -25.79 6.03 6.39
C ARG A 389 -26.18 4.79 7.19
N ALA A 390 -25.53 4.59 8.32
CA ALA A 390 -25.80 3.50 9.24
C ALA A 390 -26.43 4.04 10.54
N GLY A 391 -27.45 3.35 11.04
CA GLY A 391 -28.27 3.73 12.19
C GLY A 391 -28.88 2.51 12.88
N PRO A 392 -29.46 2.64 14.09
CA PRO A 392 -30.11 1.50 14.77
C PRO A 392 -31.16 0.76 13.94
N ASP A 393 -31.70 1.43 12.91
CA ASP A 393 -32.66 0.91 11.93
C ASP A 393 -32.03 0.19 10.72
N GLY A 394 -30.70 0.11 10.65
CA GLY A 394 -29.95 -0.56 9.60
C GLY A 394 -29.03 0.37 8.80
N THR A 395 -28.55 -0.12 7.67
CA THR A 395 -27.63 0.60 6.77
C THR A 395 -28.34 0.92 5.46
N THR A 396 -28.23 2.17 5.00
CA THR A 396 -28.79 2.66 3.73
C THR A 396 -27.66 3.21 2.86
N ARG A 397 -27.57 2.74 1.62
CA ARG A 397 -26.69 3.33 0.59
C ARG A 397 -27.26 4.68 0.15
N LEU A 398 -26.43 5.73 0.19
CA LEU A 398 -26.81 7.09 -0.18
C LEU A 398 -26.45 7.41 -1.63
N THR A 399 -25.37 6.83 -2.14
CA THR A 399 -24.84 7.11 -3.48
C THR A 399 -24.51 5.84 -4.24
N GLU A 400 -24.52 5.91 -5.56
CA GLU A 400 -24.14 4.81 -6.45
C GLU A 400 -23.14 5.32 -7.49
N ASP A 401 -21.97 4.69 -7.59
CA ASP A 401 -20.91 5.03 -8.54
C ASP A 401 -20.45 6.50 -8.39
N ALA A 402 -20.50 7.05 -7.17
CA ALA A 402 -20.20 8.46 -6.92
C ALA A 402 -18.73 8.73 -6.62
N ARG A 403 -17.95 7.69 -6.27
CA ARG A 403 -16.53 7.76 -5.90
C ARG A 403 -16.27 8.72 -4.73
N LEU A 404 -17.16 8.66 -3.74
CA LEU A 404 -17.15 9.54 -2.56
C LEU A 404 -16.62 8.79 -1.35
N ALA A 405 -15.57 9.35 -0.74
CA ALA A 405 -14.90 8.81 0.44
C ALA A 405 -14.76 9.88 1.54
N PHE A 406 -14.37 9.44 2.73
CA PHE A 406 -14.07 10.29 3.89
C PHE A 406 -15.14 11.36 4.22
N PRO A 407 -16.41 10.99 4.48
CA PRO A 407 -17.42 11.95 4.86
C PRO A 407 -17.07 12.65 6.18
N THR A 408 -17.39 13.93 6.29
CA THR A 408 -17.30 14.71 7.54
C THR A 408 -18.51 15.63 7.68
N LEU A 409 -19.03 15.70 8.91
CA LEU A 409 -20.26 16.41 9.27
C LEU A 409 -20.05 17.24 10.53
N ALA A 410 -20.33 18.54 10.45
CA ALA A 410 -20.40 19.45 11.60
C ALA A 410 -21.05 20.79 11.22
N GLY A 411 -21.60 21.52 12.18
CA GLY A 411 -22.22 22.84 11.93
C GLY A 411 -23.32 22.83 10.85
N GLY A 412 -24.03 21.71 10.69
CA GLY A 412 -25.04 21.51 9.63
C GLY A 412 -24.48 21.31 8.21
N ARG A 413 -23.15 21.31 8.03
CA ARG A 413 -22.47 21.07 6.76
C ARG A 413 -22.07 19.60 6.60
N ARG A 414 -22.00 19.16 5.35
CA ARG A 414 -21.58 17.82 4.92
C ARG A 414 -20.52 17.98 3.84
N VAL A 415 -19.37 17.35 4.03
CA VAL A 415 -18.26 17.39 3.08
C VAL A 415 -17.73 15.96 2.89
N ALA A 416 -17.25 15.66 1.69
CA ALA A 416 -16.56 14.41 1.39
C ALA A 416 -15.41 14.66 0.40
N VAL A 417 -14.57 13.65 0.22
CA VAL A 417 -13.57 13.60 -0.84
C VAL A 417 -14.16 12.86 -2.03
N ARG A 418 -14.08 13.45 -3.23
CA ARG A 418 -14.41 12.76 -4.48
C ARG A 418 -13.13 12.33 -5.19
N LEU A 419 -13.01 11.04 -5.49
CA LEU A 419 -11.91 10.51 -6.29
C LEU A 419 -12.18 10.82 -7.76
N THR A 420 -11.18 11.35 -8.45
CA THR A 420 -11.24 11.73 -9.87
C THR A 420 -10.04 11.17 -10.62
N ASN A 421 -10.03 11.33 -11.95
CA ASN A 421 -8.95 10.87 -12.82
C ASN A 421 -7.62 11.54 -12.44
N GLY A 422 -6.83 10.88 -11.58
CA GLY A 422 -5.51 11.32 -11.15
C GLY A 422 -5.47 12.35 -10.00
N GLY A 423 -6.54 12.54 -9.23
CA GLY A 423 -6.52 13.45 -8.08
C GLY A 423 -7.79 13.42 -7.21
N HIS A 424 -7.77 14.15 -6.09
CA HIS A 424 -8.89 14.27 -5.16
C HIS A 424 -9.54 15.66 -5.23
N GLU A 425 -10.87 15.70 -5.15
CA GLU A 425 -11.65 16.91 -4.91
C GLU A 425 -12.21 16.92 -3.51
N LEU A 426 -12.38 18.11 -2.93
CA LEU A 426 -13.20 18.30 -1.75
C LEU A 426 -14.57 18.84 -2.18
N VAL A 427 -15.64 18.16 -1.80
CA VAL A 427 -17.00 18.46 -2.27
C VAL A 427 -17.97 18.66 -1.10
N ALA A 428 -18.90 19.61 -1.26
CA ALA A 428 -20.01 19.81 -0.35
C ALA A 428 -21.22 18.98 -0.79
N LEU A 429 -21.94 18.40 0.18
CA LEU A 429 -23.05 17.48 -0.06
C LEU A 429 -24.37 18.00 0.53
N ASP A 430 -25.49 17.60 -0.07
CA ASP A 430 -26.82 17.73 0.55
C ASP A 430 -27.08 16.59 1.55
N ALA A 431 -28.26 16.58 2.18
CA ALA A 431 -28.65 15.55 3.15
C ALA A 431 -28.86 14.14 2.53
N ARG A 432 -28.92 14.04 1.21
CA ARG A 432 -29.04 12.77 0.46
C ARG A 432 -27.68 12.29 -0.05
N GLY A 433 -26.60 13.04 0.17
CA GLY A 433 -25.26 12.70 -0.33
C GLY A 433 -24.99 13.20 -1.75
N LEU A 434 -25.86 14.03 -2.32
CA LEU A 434 -25.65 14.60 -3.65
C LEU A 434 -24.64 15.74 -3.59
N VAL A 435 -23.69 15.76 -4.52
CA VAL A 435 -22.71 16.84 -4.67
C VAL A 435 -23.43 18.13 -5.07
N THR A 436 -23.30 19.16 -4.23
CA THR A 436 -23.91 20.48 -4.46
C THR A 436 -22.89 21.51 -4.96
N ARG A 437 -21.62 21.36 -4.54
CA ARG A 437 -20.54 22.30 -4.90
C ARG A 437 -19.18 21.63 -4.75
N VAL A 438 -18.25 21.93 -5.66
CA VAL A 438 -16.83 21.65 -5.49
C VAL A 438 -16.20 22.76 -4.66
N LEU A 439 -15.59 22.39 -3.52
CA LEU A 439 -14.91 23.31 -2.61
C LEU A 439 -13.44 23.46 -2.95
N LEU A 440 -12.80 22.37 -3.38
CA LEU A 440 -11.41 22.36 -3.82
C LEU A 440 -11.29 21.42 -5.04
N PRO A 441 -10.92 21.93 -6.22
CA PRO A 441 -10.84 21.13 -7.43
C PRO A 441 -9.63 20.19 -7.45
N ALA A 442 -9.72 19.15 -8.28
CA ALA A 442 -8.68 18.15 -8.46
C ALA A 442 -7.44 18.76 -9.09
N GLN A 443 -6.28 18.25 -8.68
CA GLN A 443 -5.00 18.51 -9.33
C GLN A 443 -4.21 17.21 -9.37
N ALA A 444 -3.41 17.01 -10.43
CA ALA A 444 -2.72 15.74 -10.72
C ALA A 444 -1.79 15.21 -9.60
N ARG A 445 -1.47 16.03 -8.59
CA ARG A 445 -0.63 15.63 -7.44
C ARG A 445 -1.30 15.81 -6.09
N ARG A 446 -2.51 16.39 -6.05
CA ARG A 446 -3.22 16.69 -4.82
C ARG A 446 -4.00 15.49 -4.35
N ARG A 447 -3.63 14.99 -3.17
CA ARG A 447 -4.37 13.95 -2.45
C ARG A 447 -4.83 14.55 -1.13
N ILE A 448 -6.10 14.36 -0.83
CA ILE A 448 -6.75 14.88 0.38
C ILE A 448 -7.08 13.69 1.26
N TYR A 449 -6.65 13.76 2.51
CA TYR A 449 -6.74 12.69 3.49
C TYR A 449 -7.50 13.15 4.72
N GLY A 450 -8.43 12.32 5.16
CA GLY A 450 -9.16 12.46 6.43
C GLY A 450 -9.66 13.88 6.73
N PRO A 451 -10.45 14.55 5.87
CA PRO A 451 -11.00 15.86 6.20
C PRO A 451 -11.86 15.84 7.48
N ARG A 452 -11.77 16.91 8.26
CA ARG A 452 -12.56 17.17 9.47
C ARG A 452 -13.07 18.59 9.45
N LEU A 453 -14.40 18.73 9.44
CA LEU A 453 -15.03 20.00 9.75
C LEU A 453 -14.77 20.38 11.22
N SER A 454 -14.52 21.67 11.47
CA SER A 454 -14.57 22.23 12.82
C SER A 454 -15.98 22.09 13.41
N PRO A 455 -16.15 22.09 14.74
CA PRO A 455 -17.47 21.90 15.36
C PRO A 455 -18.56 22.87 14.88
N ASP A 456 -18.18 24.11 14.58
CA ASP A 456 -19.03 25.16 14.02
C ASP A 456 -19.23 25.07 12.49
N GLY A 457 -18.54 24.15 11.82
CA GLY A 457 -18.57 23.93 10.38
C GLY A 457 -17.85 25.02 9.55
N THR A 458 -17.18 25.98 10.18
CA THR A 458 -16.59 27.14 9.46
C THR A 458 -15.24 26.86 8.84
N ARG A 459 -14.55 25.78 9.25
CA ARG A 459 -13.22 25.39 8.78
C ARG A 459 -13.18 23.90 8.49
N ILE A 460 -12.33 23.50 7.55
CA ILE A 460 -12.06 22.10 7.22
C ILE A 460 -10.55 21.88 7.36
N ALA A 461 -10.13 21.02 8.27
CA ALA A 461 -8.76 20.56 8.37
C ALA A 461 -8.60 19.22 7.64
N PHE A 462 -7.49 19.00 6.97
CA PHE A 462 -7.18 17.75 6.26
C PHE A 462 -5.69 17.60 6.08
N SER A 463 -5.21 16.37 5.92
CA SER A 463 -3.82 16.13 5.51
C SER A 463 -3.73 16.13 3.98
N MET A 464 -2.65 16.68 3.43
CA MET A 464 -2.45 16.72 1.98
C MET A 464 -0.98 16.53 1.63
N THR A 465 -0.73 15.67 0.64
CA THR A 465 0.63 15.44 0.14
C THR A 465 1.10 16.62 -0.71
N HIS A 466 2.27 17.16 -0.39
CA HIS A 466 2.95 18.18 -1.18
C HIS A 466 4.46 17.89 -1.22
N GLN A 467 5.00 17.62 -2.42
CA GLN A 467 6.43 17.34 -2.63
C GLN A 467 7.01 16.27 -1.71
N GLY A 468 6.24 15.19 -1.48
CA GLY A 468 6.65 14.07 -0.65
C GLY A 468 6.64 14.25 0.86
N GLN A 469 6.07 15.36 1.31
CA GLN A 469 5.68 15.55 2.70
C GLN A 469 4.16 15.46 2.77
N ARG A 470 3.65 15.12 3.95
CA ARG A 470 2.21 15.17 4.21
C ARG A 470 1.99 16.15 5.35
N ASP A 471 1.38 17.28 5.02
CA ASP A 471 1.13 18.33 6.00
C ASP A 471 -0.34 18.44 6.33
N VAL A 472 -0.63 19.10 7.44
CA VAL A 472 -1.98 19.56 7.77
C VAL A 472 -2.27 20.87 7.06
N TRP A 473 -3.41 20.91 6.38
CA TRP A 473 -3.94 22.08 5.69
C TRP A 473 -5.32 22.43 6.22
N MET A 474 -5.71 23.69 6.01
CA MET A 474 -6.99 24.22 6.45
C MET A 474 -7.67 24.98 5.31
N LEU A 475 -8.96 24.75 5.13
CA LEU A 475 -9.80 25.46 4.17
C LEU A 475 -11.00 26.10 4.87
N ASN A 476 -11.20 27.39 4.65
CA ASN A 476 -12.46 28.07 4.97
C ASN A 476 -13.43 27.85 3.79
N PRO A 477 -14.64 27.33 3.99
CA PRO A 477 -15.61 27.14 2.91
C PRO A 477 -16.02 28.49 2.32
N GLY A 478 -15.45 28.83 1.15
CA GLY A 478 -15.59 30.13 0.49
C GLY A 478 -14.25 30.73 0.04
N SER A 479 -13.14 30.31 0.64
CA SER A 479 -11.80 30.62 0.14
C SER A 479 -11.47 29.80 -1.10
N GLU A 480 -10.69 30.38 -2.01
CA GLU A 480 -10.24 29.71 -3.23
C GLU A 480 -9.11 28.70 -2.97
N TRP A 481 -8.27 28.99 -1.97
CA TRP A 481 -7.08 28.21 -1.67
C TRP A 481 -6.99 27.82 -0.18
N PRO A 482 -6.55 26.58 0.13
CA PRO A 482 -6.28 26.18 1.51
C PRO A 482 -4.97 26.82 2.02
N VAL A 483 -4.88 26.98 3.34
CA VAL A 483 -3.69 27.46 4.05
C VAL A 483 -2.96 26.29 4.69
N ARG A 484 -1.64 26.26 4.57
CA ARG A 484 -0.78 25.24 5.17
C ARG A 484 -0.58 25.52 6.67
N VAL A 485 -0.89 24.56 7.53
CA VAL A 485 -0.79 24.67 9.00
C VAL A 485 0.58 24.20 9.48
N THR A 486 1.09 23.12 8.90
CA THR A 486 2.41 22.57 9.20
C THR A 486 3.28 22.57 7.94
N ASN A 487 4.60 22.73 8.11
CA ASN A 487 5.54 22.83 7.00
C ASN A 487 6.90 22.29 7.44
N ASP A 488 6.98 20.98 7.56
CA ASP A 488 8.20 20.27 7.91
C ASP A 488 8.28 18.95 7.12
N SER A 489 9.40 18.25 7.27
CA SER A 489 9.66 17.01 6.55
C SER A 489 8.89 15.80 7.08
N ALA A 490 8.04 15.99 8.09
CA ALA A 490 7.35 14.91 8.77
C ALA A 490 6.03 14.53 8.06
N MET A 491 5.48 13.41 8.51
CA MET A 491 4.16 12.94 8.15
C MET A 491 3.14 13.44 9.18
N ASP A 492 2.56 14.61 8.93
CA ASP A 492 1.48 15.16 9.73
C ASP A 492 0.11 14.65 9.25
N VAL A 493 -0.43 13.71 10.01
CA VAL A 493 -1.61 12.91 9.66
C VAL A 493 -2.74 13.02 10.67
N ASN A 494 -3.94 12.62 10.23
CA ASN A 494 -5.12 12.44 11.08
C ASN A 494 -5.49 13.67 11.94
N PRO A 495 -5.64 14.87 11.34
CA PRO A 495 -6.04 16.05 12.10
C PRO A 495 -7.42 15.86 12.74
N SER A 496 -7.61 16.37 13.95
CA SER A 496 -8.87 16.32 14.69
C SER A 496 -9.06 17.59 15.52
N TRP A 497 -10.30 18.09 15.59
CA TRP A 497 -10.60 19.31 16.34
C TRP A 497 -10.93 19.00 17.80
N THR A 498 -10.53 19.88 18.71
CA THR A 498 -11.12 19.90 20.05
C THR A 498 -12.60 20.26 19.98
N ALA A 499 -13.40 19.81 20.96
CA ALA A 499 -14.85 20.03 20.97
C ALA A 499 -15.25 21.52 20.96
N ASP A 500 -14.39 22.39 21.49
CA ASP A 500 -14.56 23.85 21.46
C ASP A 500 -14.05 24.50 20.16
N GLY A 501 -13.47 23.73 19.24
CA GLY A 501 -12.91 24.20 17.97
C GLY A 501 -11.68 25.08 18.11
N ARG A 502 -11.12 25.24 19.31
CA ARG A 502 -9.98 26.14 19.56
C ARG A 502 -8.64 25.56 19.11
N TYR A 503 -8.48 24.25 19.25
CA TYR A 503 -7.24 23.56 18.91
C TYR A 503 -7.48 22.49 17.85
N LEU A 504 -6.44 22.25 17.07
CA LEU A 504 -6.34 21.13 16.17
C LEU A 504 -5.23 20.23 16.69
N VAL A 505 -5.55 18.97 16.94
CA VAL A 505 -4.58 17.94 17.29
C VAL A 505 -4.31 17.07 16.09
N PHE A 506 -3.09 16.57 15.95
CA PHE A 506 -2.70 15.70 14.84
C PHE A 506 -1.56 14.78 15.26
N SER A 507 -1.35 13.73 14.48
CA SER A 507 -0.23 12.79 14.67
C SER A 507 0.92 13.19 13.75
N SER A 508 2.14 13.20 14.27
CA SER A 508 3.35 13.56 13.51
C SER A 508 4.52 12.70 13.93
N ASP A 509 5.40 12.37 12.99
CA ASP A 509 6.62 11.60 13.23
C ASP A 509 7.90 12.46 13.22
N ARG A 510 7.76 13.78 13.40
CA ARG A 510 8.87 14.77 13.35
C ARG A 510 10.05 14.50 14.29
N ASP A 511 9.86 13.70 15.32
CA ASP A 511 10.89 13.24 16.26
C ASP A 511 11.33 11.77 16.04
N GLY A 512 10.98 11.20 14.88
CA GLY A 512 11.34 9.87 14.41
C GLY A 512 10.43 8.75 14.92
N ILE A 513 9.37 9.08 15.66
CA ILE A 513 8.28 8.19 16.05
C ILE A 513 6.98 8.99 16.03
N TYR A 514 5.84 8.36 15.74
CA TYR A 514 4.57 9.07 15.79
C TYR A 514 4.20 9.51 17.22
N ASN A 515 3.94 10.80 17.38
CA ASN A 515 3.45 11.46 18.59
C ASN A 515 2.21 12.32 18.29
N ILE A 516 1.49 12.73 19.33
CA ILE A 516 0.34 13.65 19.24
C ILE A 516 0.80 15.07 19.54
N TYR A 517 0.48 16.01 18.64
CA TYR A 517 0.77 17.44 18.76
C TYR A 517 -0.48 18.28 18.90
#